data_AF-A0AAJ6L122-F1
#
_entry.id   AF-A0AAJ6L122-F1
#
_cell.length_a   1.000
_cell.length_b   1.000
_cell.length_c   1.000
_cell.angle_alpha   90.00
_cell.angle_beta   90.00
_cell.angle_gamma   90.00
#
_symmetry.space_group_name_H-M   'P 1'
#
loop_
_entity.id
_entity.type
_entity.pdbx_description
1 polymer ?
#
loop_
_entity_poly.entity_id
_entity_poly.type
_entity_poly.pdbx_seq_one_letter_code
_entity_poly.pdbx_strand_id
1 'polypeptide(L)'
;MTTPDYAPPRGSTAVFSGRWLRYEPVPGFHRYHEGYLATMTGWWNGSFELALDHEAVTALTQTFAAMASYVGGDWRTVDFDGHTLTIARPVSLGGGVHLVEPAGGRYRIGWGLPWLPVDPSRCDRVFGQP
;
A
#
# COMPACT_ATOMS: atom_id res chain seq x y z
N MET A 1 -8.09 14.90 17.38
CA MET A 1 -8.35 13.57 17.97
C MET A 1 -7.71 12.53 17.06
N THR A 2 -6.52 12.06 17.42
CA THR A 2 -5.89 10.88 16.82
C THR A 2 -6.78 9.69 17.16
N THR A 3 -7.42 9.09 16.17
CA THR A 3 -8.08 7.80 16.32
C THR A 3 -7.05 6.83 16.93
N PRO A 4 -7.42 6.00 17.92
CA PRO A 4 -6.50 4.97 18.41
C PRO A 4 -6.03 4.14 17.21
N ASP A 5 -4.77 3.70 17.25
CA ASP A 5 -4.16 2.80 16.28
C ASP A 5 -5.02 1.53 16.13
N TYR A 6 -6.04 1.58 15.30
CA TYR A 6 -6.90 0.45 14.98
C TYR A 6 -6.06 -0.47 14.10
N ALA A 7 -5.47 -1.51 14.69
CA ALA A 7 -4.87 -2.58 13.91
C ALA A 7 -5.99 -3.54 13.48
N PRO A 8 -6.32 -3.63 12.17
CA PRO A 8 -7.35 -4.55 11.71
C PRO A 8 -6.94 -5.99 12.05
N PRO A 9 -7.86 -6.85 12.51
CA PRO A 9 -7.56 -8.26 12.74
C PRO A 9 -7.02 -8.94 11.48
N ARG A 10 -6.17 -9.96 11.64
CA ARG A 10 -5.75 -10.80 10.51
C ARG A 10 -6.97 -11.43 9.84
N GLY A 11 -7.02 -11.37 8.51
CA GLY A 11 -8.15 -11.82 7.70
C GLY A 11 -9.25 -10.77 7.51
N SER A 12 -9.19 -9.63 8.20
CA SER A 12 -10.13 -8.53 7.96
C SER A 12 -9.71 -7.67 6.78
N THR A 13 -10.71 -7.12 6.09
CA THR A 13 -10.51 -6.15 5.00
C THR A 13 -10.72 -4.73 5.54
N ALA A 14 -9.80 -3.83 5.24
CA ALA A 14 -9.87 -2.41 5.57
C ALA A 14 -9.22 -1.57 4.47
N VAL A 15 -9.40 -0.25 4.51
CA VAL A 15 -8.68 0.66 3.61
C VAL A 15 -7.36 1.04 4.26
N PHE A 16 -6.28 0.90 3.50
CA PHE A 16 -4.93 1.27 3.91
C PHE A 16 -4.38 2.38 3.00
N SER A 17 -3.59 3.27 3.57
CA SER A 17 -2.85 4.29 2.82
C SER A 17 -1.43 4.44 3.35
N GLY A 18 -0.52 4.84 2.46
CA GLY A 18 0.83 5.24 2.83
C GLY A 18 0.86 6.63 3.46
N ARG A 19 1.78 6.85 4.41
CA ARG A 19 2.01 8.19 5.01
C ARG A 19 2.41 9.24 3.97
N TRP A 20 3.05 8.83 2.88
CA TRP A 20 3.50 9.71 1.81
C TRP A 20 2.36 10.26 0.94
N LEU A 21 1.16 9.69 1.02
CA LEU A 21 -0.05 10.20 0.35
C LEU A 21 -0.84 11.17 1.22
N ARG A 22 -0.40 11.38 2.47
CA ARG A 22 -1.08 12.24 3.43
C ARG A 22 -0.82 13.71 3.09
N TYR A 23 -1.87 14.49 3.06
CA TYR A 23 -1.80 15.94 2.94
C TYR A 23 -2.79 16.62 3.90
N GLU A 24 -2.67 17.94 4.05
CA GLU A 24 -3.44 18.74 4.99
C GLU A 24 -4.12 19.87 4.23
N PRO A 25 -5.37 19.70 3.75
CA PRO A 25 -6.09 20.75 3.03
C PRO A 25 -6.37 21.98 3.89
N VAL A 26 -6.57 21.78 5.19
CA VAL A 26 -6.74 22.84 6.20
C VAL A 26 -6.04 22.43 7.50
N PRO A 27 -5.54 23.39 8.31
CA PRO A 27 -4.83 23.08 9.54
C PRO A 27 -5.59 22.13 10.48
N GLY A 28 -4.93 21.08 10.94
CA GLY A 28 -5.44 20.03 11.82
C GLY A 28 -6.28 18.94 11.12
N PHE A 29 -6.53 19.05 9.82
CA PHE A 29 -7.33 18.08 9.07
C PHE A 29 -6.50 17.36 8.02
N HIS A 30 -6.22 16.07 8.23
CA HIS A 30 -5.44 15.27 7.30
C HIS A 30 -6.34 14.44 6.37
N ARG A 31 -6.02 14.45 5.08
CA ARG A 31 -6.58 13.59 4.04
C ARG A 31 -5.48 12.78 3.37
N TYR A 32 -5.87 11.80 2.57
CA TYR A 32 -4.99 10.99 1.76
C TYR A 32 -5.44 11.05 0.30
N HIS A 33 -4.51 11.21 -0.63
CA HIS A 33 -4.86 11.22 -2.05
C HIS A 33 -5.50 9.90 -2.49
N GLU A 34 -5.00 8.77 -1.98
CA GLU A 34 -5.51 7.45 -2.33
C GLU A 34 -5.57 6.55 -1.09
N GLY A 35 -6.52 5.62 -1.10
CA GLY A 35 -6.57 4.47 -0.20
C GLY A 35 -6.76 3.19 -1.00
N TYR A 36 -6.29 2.08 -0.46
CA TYR A 36 -6.35 0.77 -1.11
C TYR A 36 -7.08 -0.20 -0.19
N LEU A 37 -8.15 -0.79 -0.69
CA LEU A 37 -8.87 -1.85 0.01
C LEU A 37 -7.98 -3.09 0.04
N ALA A 38 -7.67 -3.58 1.24
CA ALA A 38 -6.78 -4.71 1.41
C ALA A 38 -7.17 -5.60 2.58
N THR A 39 -6.90 -6.90 2.44
CA THR A 39 -7.03 -7.86 3.53
C THR A 39 -5.74 -7.93 4.32
N MET A 40 -5.80 -7.77 5.64
CA MET A 40 -4.64 -7.89 6.52
C MET A 40 -4.19 -9.35 6.61
N THR A 41 -3.01 -9.70 6.07
CA THR A 41 -2.52 -11.08 6.05
C THR A 41 -1.49 -11.38 7.12
N GLY A 42 -0.85 -10.36 7.70
CA GLY A 42 0.20 -10.56 8.70
C GLY A 42 1.06 -9.34 8.93
N TRP A 43 2.25 -9.55 9.46
CA TRP A 43 3.20 -8.48 9.75
C TRP A 43 4.55 -8.81 9.10
N TRP A 44 5.21 -7.78 8.59
CA TRP A 44 6.57 -7.88 8.08
C TRP A 44 7.42 -6.74 8.64
N ASN A 45 8.46 -7.05 9.42
CA ASN A 45 9.35 -6.06 10.07
C ASN A 45 8.59 -4.90 10.74
N GLY A 46 7.52 -5.21 11.48
CA GLY A 46 6.70 -4.21 12.19
C GLY A 46 5.74 -3.40 11.30
N SER A 47 5.63 -3.71 10.01
CA SER A 47 4.65 -3.12 9.09
C SER A 47 3.56 -4.12 8.71
N PHE A 48 2.39 -3.61 8.30
CA PHE A 48 1.29 -4.43 7.83
C PHE A 48 1.64 -5.15 6.54
N GLU A 49 1.37 -6.45 6.51
CA GLU A 49 1.36 -7.25 5.31
C GLU A 49 -0.07 -7.43 4.83
N LEU A 50 -0.31 -7.16 3.56
CA LEU A 50 -1.64 -6.95 3.01
C LEU A 50 -1.85 -7.80 1.76
N ALA A 51 -3.09 -8.16 1.45
CA ALA A 51 -3.48 -8.75 0.18
C ALA A 51 -4.45 -7.82 -0.56
N LEU A 52 -4.03 -7.37 -1.74
CA LEU A 52 -4.78 -6.45 -2.60
C LEU A 52 -5.24 -7.18 -3.86
N ASP A 53 -6.33 -6.74 -4.44
CA ASP A 53 -6.74 -7.21 -5.76
C ASP A 53 -5.92 -6.55 -6.88
N HIS A 54 -6.22 -6.94 -8.12
CA HIS A 54 -5.56 -6.45 -9.32
C HIS A 54 -5.73 -4.93 -9.53
N GLU A 55 -6.94 -4.41 -9.28
CA GLU A 55 -7.23 -2.99 -9.43
C GLU A 55 -6.38 -2.15 -8.48
N ALA A 56 -6.39 -2.50 -7.20
CA ALA A 56 -5.68 -1.74 -6.18
C ALA A 56 -4.15 -1.83 -6.36
N VAL A 57 -3.63 -2.97 -6.82
CA VAL A 57 -2.19 -3.13 -7.14
C VAL A 57 -1.81 -2.28 -8.34
N THR A 58 -2.64 -2.25 -9.38
CA THR A 58 -2.41 -1.42 -10.57
C THR A 58 -2.37 0.06 -10.21
N ALA A 59 -3.33 0.54 -9.41
CA ALA A 59 -3.36 1.93 -8.95
C ALA A 59 -2.12 2.25 -8.08
N LEU A 60 -1.76 1.33 -7.19
CA LEU A 60 -0.60 1.49 -6.32
C LEU A 60 0.71 1.63 -7.10
N THR A 61 0.95 0.77 -8.10
CA THR A 61 2.19 0.82 -8.89
C THR A 61 2.26 2.08 -9.74
N GLN A 62 1.14 2.55 -10.29
CA GLN A 62 1.06 3.86 -10.97
C GLN A 62 1.44 5.01 -10.02
N THR A 63 0.97 4.97 -8.78
CA THR A 63 1.30 5.97 -7.76
C THR A 63 2.78 5.94 -7.39
N PHE A 64 3.38 4.75 -7.25
CA PHE A 64 4.83 4.64 -7.05
C PHE A 64 5.63 5.18 -8.24
N ALA A 65 5.21 4.88 -9.48
CA ALA A 65 5.86 5.38 -10.68
C ALA A 65 5.78 6.92 -10.77
N ALA A 66 4.61 7.50 -10.49
CA ALA A 66 4.43 8.95 -10.45
C ALA A 66 5.33 9.59 -9.38
N MET A 67 5.38 9.00 -8.19
CA MET A 67 6.19 9.51 -7.08
C MET A 67 7.70 9.32 -7.25
N ALA A 68 8.15 8.28 -7.95
CA ALA A 68 9.57 8.06 -8.25
C ALA A 68 10.20 9.25 -9.01
N SER A 69 9.35 10.11 -9.61
CA SER A 69 9.75 11.35 -10.27
C SER A 69 9.85 12.56 -9.30
N TYR A 70 9.14 12.53 -8.18
CA TYR A 70 9.01 13.65 -7.23
C TYR A 70 9.80 13.46 -5.93
N VAL A 71 9.90 12.23 -5.44
CA VAL A 71 10.62 11.89 -4.21
C VAL A 71 11.86 11.12 -4.63
N GLY A 72 13.03 11.75 -4.51
CA GLY A 72 14.32 11.11 -4.69
C GLY A 72 14.49 9.99 -3.66
N GLY A 73 14.05 8.78 -4.03
CA GLY A 73 14.11 7.58 -3.22
C GLY A 73 13.98 6.36 -4.12
N ASP A 74 14.43 5.21 -3.63
CA ASP A 74 14.48 3.92 -4.33
C ASP A 74 13.07 3.30 -4.50
N TRP A 75 12.10 4.09 -4.97
CA TRP A 75 10.70 3.71 -5.22
C TRP A 75 10.48 3.15 -6.62
N ARG A 76 11.51 3.21 -7.49
CA ARG A 76 11.58 2.48 -8.77
C ARG A 76 11.71 0.97 -8.61
N THR A 77 11.51 0.50 -7.38
CA THR A 77 11.71 -0.87 -6.96
C THR A 77 10.45 -1.71 -7.12
N VAL A 78 9.31 -1.15 -7.53
CA VAL A 78 8.08 -1.90 -7.76
C VAL A 78 7.57 -1.63 -9.17
N ASP A 79 7.40 -2.70 -9.96
CA ASP A 79 6.82 -2.68 -11.30
C ASP A 79 5.70 -3.71 -11.42
N PHE A 80 4.73 -3.45 -12.30
CA PHE A 80 3.61 -4.36 -12.54
C PHE A 80 3.28 -4.42 -14.03
N ASP A 81 3.44 -5.60 -14.63
CA ASP A 81 3.17 -5.83 -16.06
C ASP A 81 1.69 -6.11 -16.37
N GLY A 82 0.82 -6.00 -15.38
CA GLY A 82 -0.59 -6.37 -15.46
C GLY A 82 -0.89 -7.79 -14.99
N HIS A 83 0.13 -8.59 -14.64
CA HIS A 83 -0.05 -9.92 -14.07
C HIS A 83 0.91 -10.23 -12.93
N THR A 84 2.18 -9.88 -13.06
CA THR A 84 3.23 -10.17 -12.08
C THR A 84 3.76 -8.87 -11.50
N LEU A 85 3.87 -8.83 -10.18
CA LEU A 85 4.50 -7.72 -9.49
C LEU A 85 5.99 -8.01 -9.31
N THR A 86 6.83 -7.14 -9.84
CA THR A 86 8.28 -7.23 -9.72
C THR A 86 8.78 -6.25 -8.69
N ILE A 87 9.58 -6.73 -7.73
CA ILE A 87 10.09 -5.94 -6.61
C ILE A 87 11.62 -6.02 -6.60
N ALA A 88 12.30 -4.95 -7.03
CA ALA A 88 13.75 -4.85 -7.02
C ALA A 88 14.26 -4.33 -5.68
N ARG A 89 15.32 -4.95 -5.17
CA ARG A 89 16.05 -4.61 -3.93
C ARG A 89 15.19 -4.29 -2.69
N PRO A 90 14.13 -5.05 -2.38
CA PRO A 90 13.47 -4.87 -1.10
C PRO A 90 14.46 -5.24 0.01
N VAL A 91 14.93 -4.24 0.77
CA VAL A 91 15.79 -4.44 1.96
C VAL A 91 15.14 -5.44 2.92
N SER A 92 13.82 -5.44 2.95
CA SER A 92 12.98 -6.34 3.72
C SER A 92 13.00 -7.80 3.23
N LEU A 93 13.33 -8.12 1.98
CA LEU A 93 13.43 -9.49 1.45
C LEU A 93 14.89 -9.92 1.17
N GLY A 94 15.87 -9.27 1.80
CA GLY A 94 17.29 -9.61 1.66
C GLY A 94 17.95 -9.08 0.39
N GLY A 95 17.32 -8.14 -0.34
CA GLY A 95 17.80 -7.63 -1.62
C GLY A 95 17.39 -8.50 -2.82
N GLY A 96 17.98 -8.25 -4.00
CA GLY A 96 17.67 -8.98 -5.23
C GLY A 96 16.36 -8.55 -5.92
N VAL A 97 15.88 -9.31 -6.91
CA VAL A 97 14.59 -9.06 -7.57
C VAL A 97 13.62 -10.17 -7.16
N HIS A 98 12.45 -9.80 -6.67
CA HIS A 98 11.39 -10.71 -6.24
C HIS A 98 10.20 -10.59 -7.16
N LEU A 99 9.63 -11.72 -7.55
CA LEU A 99 8.42 -11.79 -8.36
C LEU A 99 7.27 -12.27 -7.49
N VAL A 100 6.13 -11.58 -7.58
CA VAL A 100 4.93 -11.89 -6.82
C VAL A 100 3.78 -12.08 -7.79
N GLU A 101 3.32 -13.32 -7.87
CA GLU A 101 2.11 -13.71 -8.60
C GLU A 101 0.88 -13.65 -7.69
N PRO A 102 -0.32 -13.47 -8.25
CA PRO A 102 -1.53 -13.42 -7.45
C PRO A 102 -1.87 -14.81 -6.87
N ALA A 103 -2.08 -14.89 -5.57
CA ALA A 103 -2.63 -16.06 -4.90
C ALA A 103 -4.14 -15.84 -4.66
N GLY A 104 -4.99 -16.66 -5.29
CA GLY A 104 -6.44 -16.48 -5.21
C GLY A 104 -6.92 -15.13 -5.77
N GLY A 105 -6.25 -14.62 -6.81
CA GLY A 105 -6.56 -13.33 -7.43
C GLY A 105 -6.06 -12.11 -6.64
N ARG A 106 -5.29 -12.30 -5.57
CA ARG A 106 -4.75 -11.21 -4.75
C ARG A 106 -3.23 -11.24 -4.66
N TYR A 107 -2.65 -10.05 -4.67
CA TYR A 107 -1.23 -9.82 -4.52
C TYR A 107 -0.92 -9.51 -3.07
N ARG A 108 -0.04 -10.29 -2.48
CA ARG A 108 0.53 -10.00 -1.17
C ARG A 108 1.47 -8.80 -1.32
N ILE A 109 1.35 -7.79 -0.47
CA ILE A 109 2.23 -6.62 -0.41
C ILE A 109 2.60 -6.30 1.05
N GLY A 110 3.35 -5.22 1.27
CA GLY A 110 3.56 -4.65 2.61
C GLY A 110 5.02 -4.69 3.08
N TRP A 111 5.93 -5.07 2.18
CA TRP A 111 7.36 -5.31 2.40
C TRP A 111 8.15 -4.12 2.97
N GLY A 112 7.89 -3.76 4.23
CA GLY A 112 8.57 -2.66 4.93
C GLY A 112 8.05 -1.26 4.59
N LEU A 113 6.90 -1.14 3.93
CA LEU A 113 6.25 0.14 3.70
C LEU A 113 5.34 0.49 4.87
N PRO A 114 5.37 1.74 5.39
CA PRO A 114 4.57 2.16 6.53
C PRO A 114 3.10 2.40 6.15
N TRP A 115 2.41 1.32 5.80
CA TRP A 115 0.97 1.28 5.58
C TRP A 115 0.23 1.60 6.87
N LEU A 116 -0.82 2.41 6.76
CA LEU A 116 -1.69 2.74 7.87
C LEU A 116 -3.14 2.41 7.52
N PRO A 117 -3.89 1.77 8.42
CA PRO A 117 -5.34 1.69 8.29
C PRO A 117 -5.92 3.11 8.40
N VAL A 118 -6.78 3.47 7.45
CA VAL A 118 -7.39 4.80 7.38
C VAL A 118 -8.90 4.69 7.17
N ASP A 119 -9.61 5.71 7.63
CA ASP A 119 -11.04 5.87 7.33
C ASP A 119 -11.20 6.14 5.81
N PRO A 120 -12.00 5.36 5.07
CA PRO A 120 -12.22 5.56 3.63
C PRO A 120 -12.68 6.99 3.28
N SER A 121 -13.43 7.65 4.17
CA SER A 121 -13.91 9.02 3.96
C SER A 121 -12.80 10.09 3.97
N ARG A 122 -11.62 9.73 4.47
CA ARG A 122 -10.41 10.58 4.46
C ARG A 122 -9.56 10.39 3.20
N CYS A 123 -9.91 9.45 2.34
CA CYS A 123 -9.27 9.25 1.05
C CYS A 123 -10.04 10.00 -0.04
N ASP A 124 -9.34 10.66 -0.97
CA ASP A 124 -9.99 11.27 -2.13
C ASP A 124 -10.47 10.21 -3.13
N ARG A 125 -9.73 9.10 -3.21
CA ARG A 125 -10.04 7.92 -4.02
C ARG A 125 -9.75 6.66 -3.22
N VAL A 126 -10.59 5.64 -3.39
CA VAL A 126 -10.35 4.31 -2.84
C VAL A 126 -10.37 3.31 -3.98
N PHE A 127 -9.35 2.46 -4.05
CA PHE A 127 -9.20 1.42 -5.07
C PHE A 127 -9.37 0.03 -4.48
N GLY A 128 -9.86 -0.89 -5.31
CA GLY A 128 -10.00 -2.31 -5.00
C GLY A 128 -11.42 -2.73 -4.63
N GLN A 129 -11.65 -4.03 -4.77
CA GLN A 129 -12.92 -4.71 -4.60
C GLN A 129 -12.90 -5.63 -3.36
N PRO A 130 -14.05 -5.83 -2.68
CA PRO A 130 -14.18 -6.69 -1.51
C PRO A 130 -13.68 -8.12 -1.70
#